data_AF-A0A2W0A482-F1
#
_entry.id   AF-A0A2W0A482-F1
#
_cell.length_a   1.000
_cell.length_b   1.000
_cell.length_c   1.000
_cell.angle_alpha   90.00
_cell.angle_beta   90.00
_cell.angle_gamma   90.00
#
_symmetry.space_group_name_H-M   'P 1'
#
loop_
_entity.id
_entity.type
_entity.pdbx_description
1 polymer ?
#
loop_
_entity_poly.entity_id
_entity_poly.type
_entity_poly.pdbx_seq_one_letter_code
_entity_poly.pdbx_strand_id
1 'polypeptide(L)'
;MKLNRLGMGTGVSRSKVIVGATLLTALAVAILWISSGIHVSGGNAVANSPVSSLFSGVDNSGSNRNLRAIYSQMPLVFEVNQGQSDGRVMFLARGAGYGLFLTPNAAVLQMQHSAISRHHSAVKAATVRMRLDGANVNSEVSGVEPLPGTSNYFIGNDPAKWHRNIPQFARVRYRSVYPGIDLVYYGRQGHLEYDFEVAPGADPRQVALSFEGAESVHLTSEGDLVLEIAGGSIRLQAPRTYQRAGTQEQQVPGQFVMLAHGRVGFKIGAYDRSRELIIDPVLTYSSFLGGTGNEGCFAITGVATAGCPGIAVDAGGSFYVAGSTASLSDFPTTSGVLQPAPSPSGGTANIFVTKFDPSGAAPLAFSTYLGGNGTDTSVGVAVDAGLNVYVAGTTTSTNFATNGTNAAFPRFC
;
A
#
# COMPACT_ATOMS: atom_id res chain seq x y z
N MET A 1 -5.34 36.03 3.99
CA MET A 1 -5.32 37.51 4.06
C MET A 1 -3.88 37.94 4.33
N LYS A 2 -3.29 38.88 3.57
CA LYS A 2 -1.91 39.36 3.77
C LYS A 2 -1.92 40.70 4.51
N LEU A 3 -1.04 40.88 5.49
CA LEU A 3 -0.70 42.19 6.06
C LEU A 3 0.78 42.22 6.47
N ASN A 4 1.55 43.07 5.80
CA ASN A 4 2.97 43.35 6.06
C ASN A 4 3.09 44.78 6.60
N ARG A 5 3.93 44.99 7.64
CA ARG A 5 4.86 46.13 7.84
C ARG A 5 5.62 45.86 9.16
N LEU A 6 6.96 45.79 9.16
CA LEU A 6 7.96 46.89 9.10
C LEU A 6 7.87 47.82 10.32
N GLY A 7 8.94 48.07 11.08
CA GLY A 7 10.33 47.57 11.01
C GLY A 7 11.08 47.83 12.35
N MET A 8 12.38 48.12 12.41
CA MET A 8 13.38 48.35 11.35
C MET A 8 14.83 48.38 11.93
N GLY A 9 15.82 47.82 11.23
CA GLY A 9 17.27 48.09 11.44
C GLY A 9 17.99 47.33 12.57
N THR A 10 19.33 47.24 12.60
CA THR A 10 20.38 47.54 11.59
C THR A 10 21.72 46.86 12.00
N GLY A 11 22.61 46.58 11.03
CA GLY A 11 24.00 46.16 11.27
C GLY A 11 24.19 44.63 11.29
N VAL A 12 24.89 43.90 10.39
CA VAL A 12 26.14 44.07 9.57
C VAL A 12 27.32 43.28 10.15
N SER A 13 28.07 42.63 9.25
CA SER A 13 29.40 42.01 9.43
C SER A 13 29.50 40.56 9.96
N ARG A 14 29.33 39.62 9.02
CA ARG A 14 30.37 38.67 8.55
C ARG A 14 31.21 37.85 9.57
N SER A 15 31.14 36.53 9.35
CA SER A 15 32.27 35.61 9.12
C SER A 15 32.95 34.85 10.28
N LYS A 16 32.90 33.52 10.13
CA LYS A 16 33.98 32.52 10.38
C LYS A 16 34.38 32.23 11.85
N VAL A 17 35.00 31.08 12.19
CA VAL A 17 34.95 29.66 11.74
C VAL A 17 35.88 28.84 12.68
N ILE A 18 35.81 27.48 12.73
CA ILE A 18 36.84 26.58 13.37
C ILE A 18 36.89 26.64 14.94
N VAL A 19 37.25 25.61 15.72
CA VAL A 19 37.20 24.13 15.59
C VAL A 19 37.42 23.45 16.96
N GLY A 20 36.93 22.21 17.15
CA GLY A 20 37.55 21.19 18.06
C GLY A 20 37.38 21.35 19.59
N ALA A 21 37.82 20.38 20.42
CA ALA A 21 38.21 18.98 20.15
C ALA A 21 38.29 18.12 21.44
N THR A 22 38.01 16.79 21.32
CA THR A 22 38.60 15.61 22.02
C THR A 22 38.97 15.57 23.52
N LEU A 23 38.67 14.43 24.19
CA LEU A 23 39.47 13.58 25.14
C LEU A 23 38.51 12.74 26.04
N LEU A 24 38.82 11.59 26.70
CA LEU A 24 39.67 10.39 26.42
C LEU A 24 39.25 9.21 27.38
N THR A 25 39.93 8.03 27.37
CA THR A 25 39.60 6.77 28.12
C THR A 25 40.73 6.34 29.12
N ALA A 26 40.72 5.29 29.98
CA ALA A 26 39.90 4.06 30.24
C ALA A 26 39.84 3.75 31.79
N LEU A 27 39.96 2.57 32.46
CA LEU A 27 40.26 1.12 32.19
C LEU A 27 39.95 0.20 33.44
N ALA A 28 39.85 -1.14 33.26
CA ALA A 28 40.14 -2.25 34.23
C ALA A 28 39.20 -2.55 35.46
N VAL A 29 39.53 -3.53 36.36
CA VAL A 29 39.28 -5.02 36.26
C VAL A 29 39.61 -5.81 37.58
N ALA A 30 39.10 -7.06 37.75
CA ALA A 30 39.55 -8.20 38.63
C ALA A 30 39.17 -8.26 40.16
N ILE A 31 39.08 -9.42 40.88
CA ILE A 31 38.66 -10.84 40.58
C ILE A 31 38.52 -11.75 41.86
N LEU A 32 37.60 -12.76 41.88
CA LEU A 32 37.48 -13.94 42.82
C LEU A 32 37.22 -13.70 44.35
N TRP A 33 36.83 -14.63 45.28
CA TRP A 33 36.07 -15.94 45.31
C TRP A 33 35.41 -16.14 46.74
N ILE A 34 35.05 -17.27 47.41
CA ILE A 34 35.28 -18.75 47.30
C ILE A 34 34.07 -19.67 47.72
N SER A 35 34.02 -20.32 48.91
CA SER A 35 33.08 -21.43 49.34
C SER A 35 33.06 -21.62 50.90
N SER A 36 32.43 -22.58 51.64
CA SER A 36 31.76 -23.91 51.48
C SER A 36 30.78 -24.25 52.67
N GLY A 37 29.96 -25.33 52.61
CA GLY A 37 29.18 -25.91 53.75
C GLY A 37 28.13 -27.01 53.35
N ILE A 38 27.77 -27.97 54.23
CA ILE A 38 26.97 -29.20 53.88
C ILE A 38 25.93 -29.62 54.95
N HIS A 39 24.70 -30.00 54.55
CA HIS A 39 23.95 -31.18 55.09
C HIS A 39 22.74 -31.60 54.21
N VAL A 40 22.21 -32.81 54.44
CA VAL A 40 21.22 -33.51 53.58
C VAL A 40 19.94 -33.93 54.33
N SER A 41 18.78 -33.77 53.69
CA SER A 41 17.61 -34.66 53.82
C SER A 41 16.75 -34.58 52.53
N GLY A 42 15.95 -35.61 52.23
CA GLY A 42 15.35 -35.81 50.89
C GLY A 42 13.84 -35.54 50.80
N GLY A 43 13.39 -35.18 49.59
CA GLY A 43 11.98 -35.10 49.20
C GLY A 43 11.85 -35.17 47.68
N ASN A 44 10.83 -35.86 47.16
CA ASN A 44 10.68 -36.11 45.72
C ASN A 44 10.31 -34.82 44.96
N ALA A 45 11.20 -34.38 44.06
CA ALA A 45 10.92 -33.36 43.06
C ALA A 45 11.49 -33.80 41.70
N VAL A 46 10.63 -33.86 40.67
CA VAL A 46 11.06 -34.12 39.29
C VAL A 46 11.84 -32.92 38.78
N ALA A 47 13.01 -33.15 38.19
CA ALA A 47 13.88 -32.07 37.73
C ALA A 47 13.27 -31.31 36.54
N ASN A 48 12.91 -30.04 36.74
CA ASN A 48 12.55 -29.14 35.65
C ASN A 48 13.76 -28.94 34.71
N SER A 49 13.60 -29.31 33.45
CA SER A 49 14.53 -28.88 32.39
C SER A 49 14.35 -27.38 32.12
N PRO A 50 15.41 -26.61 31.81
CA PRO A 50 15.36 -25.13 31.71
C PRO A 50 14.65 -24.60 30.44
N VAL A 51 13.71 -25.36 29.88
CA VAL A 51 12.95 -25.02 28.66
C VAL A 51 11.57 -24.45 28.99
N SER A 52 11.04 -24.72 30.19
CA SER A 52 9.69 -24.31 30.59
C SER A 52 9.57 -22.82 30.97
N SER A 53 10.67 -22.12 31.24
CA SER A 53 10.69 -20.69 31.59
C SER A 53 10.76 -19.73 30.40
N LEU A 54 10.67 -20.22 29.16
CA LEU A 54 10.66 -19.39 27.93
C LEU A 54 9.26 -19.10 27.38
N PHE A 55 8.20 -19.66 27.98
CA PHE A 55 6.82 -19.52 27.47
C PHE A 55 5.81 -18.98 28.50
N SER A 56 6.26 -18.54 29.68
CA SER A 56 5.44 -17.85 30.68
C SER A 56 5.45 -16.33 30.47
N GLY A 57 4.73 -15.84 29.44
CA GLY A 57 4.58 -14.39 29.23
C GLY A 57 4.54 -13.92 27.77
N VAL A 58 3.70 -14.50 26.92
CA VAL A 58 3.39 -13.92 25.61
C VAL A 58 1.88 -13.67 25.52
N ASP A 59 1.49 -12.40 25.63
CA ASP A 59 0.13 -11.97 25.29
C ASP A 59 -0.06 -12.11 23.78
N ASN A 60 -0.83 -13.11 23.38
CA ASN A 60 -0.84 -13.63 22.01
C ASN A 60 -1.65 -12.73 21.03
N SER A 61 -2.02 -11.52 21.47
CA SER A 61 -2.79 -10.54 20.70
C SER A 61 -1.94 -9.62 19.82
N GLY A 62 -0.65 -9.46 20.12
CA GLY A 62 0.27 -8.53 19.46
C GLY A 62 0.99 -9.07 18.21
N SER A 63 1.55 -10.27 18.26
CA SER A 63 2.49 -10.78 17.23
C SER A 63 1.90 -10.83 15.81
N ASN A 64 0.63 -11.22 15.67
CA ASN A 64 -0.05 -11.25 14.36
C ASN A 64 -0.27 -9.86 13.74
N ARG A 65 -0.16 -8.77 14.51
CA ARG A 65 -0.36 -7.39 14.04
C ARG A 65 0.90 -6.85 13.35
N ASN A 66 2.04 -6.96 14.02
CA ASN A 66 3.34 -6.59 13.45
C ASN A 66 3.66 -7.40 12.18
N LEU A 67 3.34 -8.70 12.18
CA LEU A 67 3.53 -9.54 10.98
C LEU A 67 2.78 -8.99 9.76
N ARG A 68 1.51 -8.57 9.90
CA ARG A 68 0.75 -8.00 8.77
C ARG A 68 1.34 -6.68 8.24
N ALA A 69 1.80 -5.80 9.14
CA ALA A 69 2.45 -4.54 8.74
C ALA A 69 3.78 -4.79 8.00
N ILE A 70 4.57 -5.76 8.47
CA ILE A 70 5.81 -6.20 7.80
C ILE A 70 5.50 -6.82 6.42
N TYR A 71 4.45 -7.64 6.31
CA TYR A 71 4.04 -8.22 5.03
C TYR A 71 3.56 -7.18 4.00
N SER A 72 2.90 -6.09 4.41
CA SER A 72 2.61 -4.98 3.48
C SER A 72 3.87 -4.23 3.02
N GLN A 73 4.93 -4.18 3.84
CA GLN A 73 6.20 -3.54 3.47
C GLN A 73 7.11 -4.43 2.61
N MET A 74 6.72 -5.68 2.30
CA MET A 74 7.48 -6.50 1.37
C MET A 74 7.30 -5.98 -0.07
N PRO A 75 8.37 -5.92 -0.88
CA PRO A 75 8.24 -5.60 -2.30
C PRO A 75 7.34 -6.63 -3.00
N LEU A 76 6.67 -6.22 -4.08
CA LEU A 76 5.80 -7.12 -4.85
C LEU A 76 6.61 -8.31 -5.39
N VAL A 77 6.39 -9.50 -4.82
CA VAL A 77 7.03 -10.74 -5.24
C VAL A 77 6.18 -11.51 -6.23
N PHE A 78 6.82 -12.03 -7.28
CA PHE A 78 6.21 -12.94 -8.23
C PHE A 78 6.60 -14.38 -7.90
N GLU A 79 5.62 -15.25 -7.77
CA GLU A 79 5.78 -16.69 -7.56
C GLU A 79 5.45 -17.45 -8.85
N VAL A 80 6.21 -18.49 -9.17
CA VAL A 80 5.83 -19.46 -10.21
C VAL A 80 4.69 -20.35 -9.73
N ASN A 81 3.71 -20.65 -10.58
CA ASN A 81 2.66 -21.60 -10.25
C ASN A 81 3.19 -23.05 -10.37
N GLN A 82 3.13 -23.78 -9.26
CA GLN A 82 3.46 -25.21 -9.15
C GLN A 82 2.24 -26.04 -8.71
N GLY A 83 1.03 -25.49 -8.87
CA GLY A 83 -0.25 -26.08 -8.49
C GLY A 83 -0.98 -25.36 -7.36
N GLN A 84 -0.41 -24.29 -6.78
CA GLN A 84 -1.06 -23.47 -5.75
C GLN A 84 -2.14 -22.51 -6.30
N SER A 85 -2.37 -22.51 -7.61
CA SER A 85 -3.39 -21.71 -8.30
C SER A 85 -3.91 -22.41 -9.56
N ASP A 86 -4.92 -21.83 -10.21
CA ASP A 86 -5.50 -22.32 -11.47
C ASP A 86 -4.42 -22.64 -12.52
N GLY A 87 -4.51 -23.80 -13.17
CA GLY A 87 -3.48 -24.32 -14.07
C GLY A 87 -3.20 -23.49 -15.33
N ARG A 88 -3.99 -22.43 -15.61
CA ARG A 88 -3.72 -21.46 -16.68
C ARG A 88 -2.81 -20.31 -16.23
N VAL A 89 -2.59 -20.17 -14.92
CA VAL A 89 -1.70 -19.18 -14.31
C VAL A 89 -0.28 -19.71 -14.34
N MET A 90 0.65 -18.92 -14.87
CA MET A 90 2.07 -19.23 -14.94
C MET A 90 2.82 -18.61 -13.77
N PHE A 91 2.51 -17.36 -13.46
CA PHE A 91 3.04 -16.61 -12.33
C PHE A 91 1.90 -15.88 -11.60
N LEU A 92 2.07 -15.67 -10.30
CA LEU A 92 1.14 -14.87 -9.50
C LEU A 92 1.87 -14.00 -8.49
N ALA A 93 1.28 -12.85 -8.19
CA ALA A 93 1.73 -11.93 -7.15
C ALA A 93 0.54 -11.50 -6.30
N ARG A 94 0.76 -11.12 -5.04
CA ARG A 94 -0.30 -10.63 -4.15
C ARG A 94 0.22 -9.42 -3.37
N GLY A 95 -0.58 -8.36 -3.33
CA GLY A 95 -0.35 -7.18 -2.51
C GLY A 95 -1.50 -6.96 -1.52
N ALA A 96 -1.42 -5.89 -0.73
CA ALA A 96 -2.53 -5.48 0.11
C ALA A 96 -3.73 -5.05 -0.77
N GLY A 97 -4.83 -5.80 -0.69
CA GLY A 97 -6.07 -5.52 -1.43
C GLY A 97 -6.14 -6.05 -2.87
N TYR A 98 -5.06 -6.62 -3.43
CA TYR A 98 -5.08 -7.15 -4.81
C TYR A 98 -4.30 -8.46 -5.00
N GLY A 99 -4.80 -9.30 -5.93
CA GLY A 99 -4.09 -10.43 -6.49
C GLY A 99 -3.87 -10.25 -7.99
N LEU A 100 -2.66 -10.53 -8.46
CA LEU A 100 -2.29 -10.58 -9.87
C LEU A 100 -2.07 -12.02 -10.29
N PHE A 101 -2.66 -12.42 -11.41
CA PHE A 101 -2.46 -13.73 -12.02
C PHE A 101 -2.07 -13.57 -13.49
N LEU A 102 -0.86 -14.01 -13.83
CA LEU A 102 -0.25 -13.89 -15.15
C LEU A 102 -0.44 -15.19 -15.93
N THR A 103 -1.07 -15.10 -17.11
CA THR A 103 -1.35 -16.23 -18.03
C THR A 103 -0.68 -15.96 -19.39
N PRO A 104 -0.59 -16.94 -20.32
CA PRO A 104 0.23 -16.80 -21.54
C PRO A 104 -0.08 -15.59 -22.45
N ASN A 105 -1.26 -14.99 -22.33
CA ASN A 105 -1.70 -13.84 -23.12
C ASN A 105 -2.56 -12.82 -22.34
N ALA A 106 -2.52 -12.85 -21.00
CA ALA A 106 -3.28 -11.90 -20.18
C ALA A 106 -2.72 -11.73 -18.76
N ALA A 107 -2.95 -10.56 -18.19
CA ALA A 107 -2.88 -10.30 -16.76
C ALA A 107 -4.29 -10.18 -16.19
N VAL A 108 -4.59 -10.95 -15.14
CA VAL A 108 -5.82 -10.81 -14.36
C VAL A 108 -5.50 -10.07 -13.07
N LEU A 109 -6.07 -8.89 -12.89
CA LEU A 109 -6.04 -8.14 -11.65
C LEU A 109 -7.36 -8.37 -10.91
N GLN A 110 -7.30 -9.01 -9.75
CA GLN A 110 -8.43 -9.19 -8.84
C GLN A 110 -8.24 -8.26 -7.63
N MET A 111 -9.04 -7.21 -7.55
CA MET A 111 -9.08 -6.29 -6.40
C MET A 111 -10.19 -6.72 -5.46
N GLN A 112 -9.92 -6.72 -4.15
CA GLN A 112 -10.92 -7.04 -3.13
C GLN A 112 -11.59 -5.75 -2.66
N HIS A 113 -12.89 -5.60 -2.95
CA HIS A 113 -13.68 -4.45 -2.50
C HIS A 113 -14.75 -4.88 -1.49
N SER A 114 -14.81 -4.19 -0.35
CA SER A 114 -15.94 -4.28 0.58
C SER A 114 -17.10 -3.48 0.00
N ALA A 115 -18.11 -4.15 -0.56
CA ALA A 115 -19.24 -3.48 -1.20
C ALA A 115 -20.54 -4.25 -0.96
N ILE A 116 -21.31 -3.78 0.02
CA ILE A 116 -22.38 -4.54 0.66
C ILE A 116 -23.76 -3.99 0.25
N SER A 117 -24.62 -4.87 -0.25
CA SER A 117 -26.04 -4.59 -0.44
C SER A 117 -26.81 -4.86 0.86
N ARG A 118 -27.95 -4.18 1.05
CA ARG A 118 -28.72 -4.02 2.31
C ARG A 118 -29.13 -5.29 3.09
N HIS A 119 -28.75 -6.49 2.67
CA HIS A 119 -29.08 -7.75 3.37
C HIS A 119 -27.91 -8.72 3.60
N HIS A 120 -26.79 -8.69 2.88
CA HIS A 120 -25.69 -9.68 3.04
C HIS A 120 -24.31 -9.07 2.78
N SER A 121 -23.38 -9.28 3.73
CA SER A 121 -21.99 -8.82 3.64
C SER A 121 -21.15 -9.65 2.67
N ALA A 122 -21.13 -9.26 1.39
CA ALA A 122 -20.29 -9.88 0.38
C ALA A 122 -19.06 -9.00 0.07
N VAL A 123 -17.86 -9.61 0.11
CA VAL A 123 -16.68 -9.01 -0.52
C VAL A 123 -16.84 -9.14 -2.02
N LYS A 124 -17.04 -8.02 -2.73
CA LYS A 124 -17.08 -8.00 -4.18
C LYS A 124 -15.66 -7.90 -4.71
N ALA A 125 -15.15 -9.02 -5.23
CA ALA A 125 -13.89 -9.02 -5.95
C ALA A 125 -14.08 -8.43 -7.35
N ALA A 126 -13.73 -7.16 -7.55
CA ALA A 126 -13.67 -6.56 -8.89
C ALA A 126 -12.51 -7.20 -9.65
N THR A 127 -12.80 -7.83 -10.79
CA THR A 127 -11.82 -8.60 -11.56
C THR A 127 -11.73 -8.04 -12.96
N VAL A 128 -10.55 -7.53 -13.32
CA VAL A 128 -10.25 -7.03 -14.68
C VAL A 128 -9.19 -7.93 -15.31
N ARG A 129 -9.43 -8.38 -16.54
CA ARG A 129 -8.42 -9.06 -17.37
C ARG A 129 -7.93 -8.11 -18.45
N MET A 130 -6.68 -7.66 -18.34
CA MET A 130 -5.96 -7.08 -19.47
C MET A 130 -5.48 -8.22 -20.37
N ARG A 131 -6.01 -8.29 -21.59
CA ARG A 131 -5.58 -9.22 -22.64
C ARG A 131 -4.52 -8.58 -23.51
N LEU A 132 -3.64 -9.41 -24.06
CA LEU A 132 -2.63 -9.04 -25.05
C LEU A 132 -3.14 -9.51 -26.43
N ASP A 133 -3.78 -8.61 -27.18
CA ASP A 133 -4.56 -8.95 -28.37
C ASP A 133 -3.67 -9.25 -29.58
N GLY A 134 -3.54 -10.54 -29.92
CA GLY A 134 -2.64 -11.01 -30.99
C GLY A 134 -1.24 -11.36 -30.49
N ALA A 135 -1.04 -11.42 -29.17
CA ALA A 135 0.21 -11.86 -28.59
C ALA A 135 0.51 -13.35 -28.87
N ASN A 136 1.81 -13.66 -28.89
CA ASN A 136 2.34 -15.01 -28.97
C ASN A 136 2.00 -15.80 -27.70
N VAL A 137 0.97 -16.65 -27.78
CA VAL A 137 0.55 -17.56 -26.69
C VAL A 137 1.61 -18.61 -26.32
N ASN A 138 2.64 -18.78 -27.15
CA ASN A 138 3.79 -19.66 -26.93
C ASN A 138 5.06 -18.85 -26.61
N SER A 139 4.92 -17.62 -26.09
CA SER A 139 6.05 -16.82 -25.61
C SER A 139 6.75 -17.51 -24.44
N GLU A 140 8.08 -17.37 -24.38
CA GLU A 140 8.85 -17.89 -23.24
C GLU A 140 8.63 -16.95 -22.05
N VAL A 141 7.81 -17.40 -21.09
CA VAL A 141 7.53 -16.65 -19.86
C VAL A 141 8.43 -17.17 -18.73
N SER A 142 9.20 -16.27 -18.12
CA SER A 142 10.21 -16.60 -17.11
C SER A 142 10.19 -15.62 -15.95
N GLY A 143 10.43 -16.14 -14.74
CA GLY A 143 10.78 -15.32 -13.59
C GLY A 143 12.25 -14.94 -13.71
N VAL A 144 12.55 -13.64 -13.58
CA VAL A 144 13.92 -13.11 -13.62
C VAL A 144 14.20 -12.27 -12.38
N GLU A 145 15.48 -12.06 -12.06
CA GLU A 145 15.92 -11.50 -10.78
C GLU A 145 15.34 -12.32 -9.59
N PRO A 146 15.83 -13.56 -9.39
CA PRO A 146 15.36 -14.43 -8.31
C PRO A 146 15.68 -13.81 -6.94
N LEU A 147 14.68 -13.86 -6.05
CA LEU A 147 14.76 -13.35 -4.69
C LEU A 147 15.23 -14.45 -3.73
N PRO A 148 15.86 -14.11 -2.59
CA PRO A 148 16.31 -15.10 -1.60
C PRO A 148 15.17 -15.73 -0.79
N GLY A 149 13.93 -15.23 -0.94
CA GLY A 149 12.74 -15.77 -0.29
C GLY A 149 12.09 -16.93 -1.06
N THR A 150 11.35 -17.77 -0.34
CA THR A 150 10.49 -18.80 -0.95
C THR A 150 9.15 -18.89 -0.23
N SER A 151 8.11 -19.26 -0.97
CA SER A 151 6.74 -19.41 -0.45
C SER A 151 6.40 -20.88 -0.18
N ASN A 152 5.53 -21.12 0.81
CA ASN A 152 5.07 -22.43 1.23
C ASN A 152 3.55 -22.43 1.41
N TYR A 153 2.87 -23.39 0.80
CA TYR A 153 1.41 -23.50 0.75
C TYR A 153 0.97 -24.82 1.35
N PHE A 154 0.33 -24.75 2.52
CA PHE A 154 -0.22 -25.92 3.22
C PHE A 154 -1.73 -26.00 2.95
N ILE A 155 -2.10 -26.48 1.75
CA ILE A 155 -3.48 -26.42 1.24
C ILE A 155 -4.35 -27.50 1.89
N GLY A 156 -4.87 -27.19 3.09
CA GLY A 156 -5.72 -28.08 3.87
C GLY A 156 -4.96 -29.24 4.50
N ASN A 157 -5.70 -30.25 4.97
CA ASN A 157 -5.19 -31.35 5.79
C ASN A 157 -4.53 -32.49 4.97
N ASP A 158 -4.30 -32.27 3.67
CA ASP A 158 -3.78 -33.28 2.73
C ASP A 158 -2.33 -32.91 2.33
N PRO A 159 -1.30 -33.62 2.83
CA PRO A 159 0.09 -33.32 2.51
C PRO A 159 0.46 -33.46 1.03
N ALA A 160 -0.33 -34.16 0.20
CA ALA A 160 -0.11 -34.23 -1.24
C ALA A 160 -0.44 -32.91 -1.96
N LYS A 161 -1.18 -32.00 -1.29
CA LYS A 161 -1.51 -30.64 -1.75
C LYS A 161 -0.61 -29.57 -1.13
N TRP A 162 0.49 -29.98 -0.49
CA TRP A 162 1.42 -29.05 0.16
C TRP A 162 2.59 -28.70 -0.76
N HIS A 163 2.56 -27.50 -1.33
CA HIS A 163 3.65 -26.98 -2.17
C HIS A 163 4.66 -26.26 -1.30
N ARG A 164 5.95 -26.56 -1.45
CA ARG A 164 7.03 -26.04 -0.58
C ARG A 164 8.18 -25.46 -1.39
N ASN A 165 8.88 -24.49 -0.80
CA ASN A 165 10.05 -23.84 -1.39
C ASN A 165 9.78 -23.23 -2.78
N ILE A 166 8.59 -22.68 -3.03
CA ILE A 166 8.25 -22.05 -4.31
C ILE A 166 9.15 -20.82 -4.48
N PRO A 167 9.94 -20.71 -5.56
CA PRO A 167 10.86 -19.60 -5.76
C PRO A 167 10.12 -18.29 -6.05
N GLN A 168 10.67 -17.20 -5.51
CA GLN A 168 10.18 -15.84 -5.69
C GLN A 168 11.10 -15.07 -6.65
N PHE A 169 10.53 -14.13 -7.40
CA PHE A 169 11.22 -13.31 -8.40
C PHE A 169 10.80 -11.85 -8.28
N ALA A 170 11.70 -10.92 -8.62
CA ALA A 170 11.40 -9.48 -8.64
C ALA A 170 10.69 -9.03 -9.93
N ARG A 171 10.89 -9.75 -11.04
CA ARG A 171 10.27 -9.47 -12.34
C ARG A 171 9.79 -10.76 -13.03
N VAL A 172 8.81 -10.64 -13.92
CA VAL A 172 8.37 -11.71 -14.84
C VAL A 172 8.44 -11.20 -16.27
N ARG A 173 9.26 -11.84 -17.11
CA ARG A 173 9.49 -11.49 -18.52
C ARG A 173 8.80 -12.47 -19.44
N TYR A 174 7.99 -11.95 -20.35
CA TYR A 174 7.45 -12.62 -21.53
C TYR A 174 8.32 -12.26 -22.74
N ARG A 175 9.07 -13.22 -23.27
CA ARG A 175 9.94 -13.00 -24.45
C ARG A 175 9.16 -13.07 -25.75
N SER A 176 9.39 -12.08 -26.63
CA SER A 176 8.73 -11.98 -27.95
C SER A 176 7.22 -12.20 -27.84
N VAL A 177 6.59 -11.51 -26.89
CA VAL A 177 5.13 -11.52 -26.69
C VAL A 177 4.42 -10.92 -27.90
N TYR A 178 5.08 -10.00 -28.60
CA TYR A 178 4.86 -9.71 -30.02
C TYR A 178 6.21 -9.79 -30.76
N PRO A 179 6.23 -9.91 -32.10
CA PRO A 179 7.47 -9.89 -32.89
C PRO A 179 8.42 -8.73 -32.56
N GLY A 180 9.53 -9.04 -31.87
CA GLY A 180 10.52 -8.05 -31.44
C GLY A 180 10.12 -7.18 -30.26
N ILE A 181 9.12 -7.59 -29.46
CA ILE A 181 8.70 -6.91 -28.23
C ILE A 181 8.63 -7.91 -27.08
N ASP A 182 9.37 -7.61 -26.02
CA ASP A 182 9.25 -8.28 -24.72
C ASP A 182 8.26 -7.49 -23.82
N LEU A 183 7.64 -8.18 -22.87
CA LEU A 183 6.79 -7.57 -21.83
C LEU A 183 7.29 -8.01 -20.46
N VAL A 184 7.55 -7.05 -19.56
CA VAL A 184 8.17 -7.32 -18.27
C VAL A 184 7.36 -6.71 -17.14
N TYR A 185 6.71 -7.56 -16.34
CA TYR A 185 6.03 -7.15 -15.10
C TYR A 185 7.03 -7.06 -13.96
N TYR A 186 6.90 -6.05 -13.10
CA TYR A 186 7.75 -5.86 -11.93
C TYR A 186 7.04 -5.05 -10.83
N GLY A 187 7.68 -4.92 -9.66
CA GLY A 187 7.20 -4.07 -8.56
C GLY A 187 7.97 -2.76 -8.41
N ARG A 188 7.28 -1.63 -8.26
CA ARG A 188 7.87 -0.34 -7.83
C ARG A 188 7.11 0.16 -6.61
N GLN A 189 7.81 0.29 -5.47
CA GLN A 189 7.23 0.73 -4.18
C GLN A 189 6.00 -0.08 -3.71
N GLY A 190 5.91 -1.37 -4.09
CA GLY A 190 4.76 -2.25 -3.77
C GLY A 190 3.61 -2.21 -4.80
N HIS A 191 3.62 -1.25 -5.72
CA HIS A 191 2.70 -1.20 -6.85
C HIS A 191 3.18 -2.08 -8.00
N LEU A 192 2.22 -2.60 -8.78
CA LEU A 192 2.46 -3.36 -10.01
C LEU A 192 2.75 -2.41 -11.17
N GLU A 193 3.83 -2.67 -11.88
CA GLU A 193 4.19 -1.97 -13.12
C GLU A 193 4.57 -2.96 -14.22
N TYR A 194 4.56 -2.50 -15.48
CA TYR A 194 4.96 -3.33 -16.61
C TYR A 194 5.56 -2.49 -17.75
N ASP A 195 6.70 -2.93 -18.26
CA ASP A 195 7.36 -2.36 -19.44
C ASP A 195 6.99 -3.17 -20.70
N PHE A 196 6.71 -2.50 -21.82
CA PHE A 196 6.97 -3.10 -23.14
C PHE A 196 8.36 -2.68 -23.62
N GLU A 197 9.25 -3.65 -23.78
CA GLU A 197 10.62 -3.46 -24.27
C GLU A 197 10.63 -3.73 -25.79
N VAL A 198 10.70 -2.65 -26.58
CA VAL A 198 10.60 -2.71 -28.05
C VAL A 198 12.00 -2.69 -28.66
N ALA A 199 12.40 -3.83 -29.23
CA ALA A 199 13.73 -4.00 -29.79
C ALA A 199 13.97 -3.12 -31.04
N PRO A 200 15.24 -2.79 -31.37
CA PRO A 200 15.58 -2.08 -32.61
C PRO A 200 14.88 -2.64 -33.85
N GLY A 201 14.27 -1.75 -34.64
CA GLY A 201 13.51 -2.09 -35.84
C GLY A 201 12.08 -2.63 -35.62
N ALA A 202 11.72 -3.10 -34.42
CA ALA A 202 10.38 -3.61 -34.12
C ALA A 202 9.30 -2.51 -34.17
N ASP A 203 8.04 -2.89 -34.40
CA ASP A 203 6.93 -1.94 -34.54
C ASP A 203 6.07 -1.89 -33.26
N PRO A 204 6.09 -0.79 -32.48
CA PRO A 204 5.28 -0.70 -31.26
C PRO A 204 3.76 -0.71 -31.53
N ARG A 205 3.31 -0.45 -32.77
CA ARG A 205 1.89 -0.41 -33.15
C ARG A 205 1.21 -1.77 -33.15
N GLN A 206 1.97 -2.87 -33.07
CA GLN A 206 1.42 -4.22 -32.92
C GLN A 206 0.91 -4.51 -31.50
N VAL A 207 1.31 -3.73 -30.50
CA VAL A 207 0.84 -3.88 -29.11
C VAL A 207 -0.60 -3.38 -29.02
N ALA A 208 -1.51 -4.31 -28.74
CA ALA A 208 -2.92 -4.02 -28.54
C ALA A 208 -3.44 -4.69 -27.26
N LEU A 209 -4.26 -3.96 -26.51
CA LEU A 209 -4.79 -4.36 -25.22
C LEU A 209 -6.32 -4.33 -25.26
N SER A 210 -6.97 -5.34 -24.70
CA SER A 210 -8.42 -5.31 -24.44
C SER A 210 -8.71 -5.70 -23.00
N PHE A 211 -9.80 -5.18 -22.43
CA PHE A 211 -10.08 -5.27 -20.99
C PHE A 211 -11.43 -5.96 -20.74
N GLU A 212 -11.40 -7.21 -20.27
CA GLU A 212 -12.61 -7.89 -19.79
C GLU A 212 -12.90 -7.46 -18.34
N GLY A 213 -14.17 -7.28 -17.97
CA GLY A 213 -14.59 -6.96 -16.59
C GLY A 213 -14.67 -5.46 -16.26
N ALA A 214 -14.31 -4.58 -17.20
CA ALA A 214 -14.62 -3.16 -17.13
C ALA A 214 -16.05 -2.86 -17.65
N GLU A 215 -16.75 -1.93 -17.00
CA GLU A 215 -18.06 -1.41 -17.42
C GLU A 215 -17.90 -0.38 -18.54
N SER A 216 -16.81 0.38 -18.55
CA SER A 216 -16.40 1.21 -19.70
C SER A 216 -14.86 1.34 -19.78
N VAL A 217 -14.37 1.64 -20.98
CA VAL A 217 -12.95 1.86 -21.28
C VAL A 217 -12.84 3.13 -22.11
N HIS A 218 -12.22 4.19 -21.56
CA HIS A 218 -12.17 5.50 -22.21
C HIS A 218 -10.85 6.24 -21.93
N LEU A 219 -10.55 7.25 -22.76
CA LEU A 219 -9.39 8.14 -22.58
C LEU A 219 -9.85 9.49 -22.02
N THR A 220 -9.04 10.12 -21.16
CA THR A 220 -9.29 11.49 -20.67
C THR A 220 -8.58 12.54 -21.52
N SER A 221 -8.86 13.83 -21.26
CA SER A 221 -8.22 14.97 -21.91
C SER A 221 -6.70 15.03 -21.71
N GLU A 222 -6.19 14.37 -20.66
CA GLU A 222 -4.78 14.31 -20.28
C GLU A 222 -4.05 13.16 -20.99
N GLY A 223 -4.77 12.24 -21.64
CA GLY A 223 -4.22 11.05 -22.30
C GLY A 223 -4.18 9.80 -21.44
N ASP A 224 -4.69 9.86 -20.20
CA ASP A 224 -4.87 8.70 -19.32
C ASP A 224 -5.92 7.74 -19.88
N LEU A 225 -5.74 6.45 -19.66
CA LEU A 225 -6.73 5.40 -19.89
C LEU A 225 -7.46 5.07 -18.59
N VAL A 226 -8.78 5.18 -18.60
CA VAL A 226 -9.65 4.86 -17.45
C VAL A 226 -10.48 3.62 -17.76
N LEU A 227 -10.50 2.69 -16.80
CA LEU A 227 -11.33 1.49 -16.79
C LEU A 227 -12.34 1.64 -15.64
N GLU A 228 -13.60 1.94 -15.97
CA GLU A 228 -14.67 1.97 -14.97
C GLU A 228 -15.03 0.53 -14.58
N ILE A 229 -15.22 0.26 -13.28
CA ILE A 229 -15.47 -1.09 -12.75
C ILE A 229 -16.54 -1.06 -11.67
N ALA A 230 -17.12 -2.22 -11.36
CA ALA A 230 -18.14 -2.38 -10.33
C ALA A 230 -17.62 -2.01 -8.91
N GLY A 231 -17.71 -0.73 -8.56
CA GLY A 231 -17.28 -0.16 -7.27
C GLY A 231 -16.11 0.83 -7.33
N GLY A 232 -15.61 1.23 -8.50
CA GLY A 232 -14.52 2.21 -8.62
C GLY A 232 -13.99 2.37 -10.04
N SER A 233 -12.76 2.85 -10.18
CA SER A 233 -12.06 2.91 -11.48
C SER A 233 -10.57 2.61 -11.36
N ILE A 234 -10.01 1.96 -12.38
CA ILE A 234 -8.56 1.85 -12.57
C ILE A 234 -8.14 2.97 -13.53
N ARG A 235 -7.05 3.68 -13.22
CA ARG A 235 -6.41 4.62 -14.13
C ARG A 235 -5.02 4.14 -14.51
N LEU A 236 -4.72 4.16 -15.80
CA LEU A 236 -3.38 4.01 -16.35
C LEU A 236 -3.00 5.38 -16.90
N GLN A 237 -2.00 6.02 -16.31
CA GLN A 237 -1.56 7.34 -16.77
C GLN A 237 -0.98 7.24 -18.18
N ALA A 238 -0.97 8.37 -18.91
CA ALA A 238 -0.30 8.45 -20.21
C ALA A 238 1.14 7.87 -20.12
N PRO A 239 1.53 6.93 -20.98
CA PRO A 239 2.75 6.13 -20.80
C PRO A 239 4.02 6.97 -20.94
N ARG A 240 4.98 6.77 -20.02
CA ARG A 240 6.34 7.30 -20.15
C ARG A 240 7.07 6.45 -21.19
N THR A 241 7.30 7.01 -22.38
CA THR A 241 8.02 6.29 -23.46
C THR A 241 9.38 6.92 -23.70
N TYR A 242 10.43 6.12 -23.77
CA TYR A 242 11.80 6.64 -23.73
C TYR A 242 12.83 5.70 -24.36
N GLN A 243 13.98 6.25 -24.73
CA GLN A 243 15.16 5.50 -25.17
C GLN A 243 16.33 5.78 -24.23
N ARG A 244 17.10 4.75 -23.86
CA ARG A 244 18.29 4.94 -23.01
C ARG A 244 19.50 5.35 -23.85
N ALA A 245 20.26 6.32 -23.34
CA ALA A 245 21.51 6.81 -23.89
C ALA A 245 22.57 6.82 -22.77
N GLY A 246 23.19 5.66 -22.54
CA GLY A 246 23.97 5.43 -21.33
C GLY A 246 23.08 5.52 -20.09
N THR A 247 23.38 6.46 -19.18
CA THR A 247 22.61 6.70 -17.94
C THR A 247 21.47 7.71 -18.10
N GLN A 248 21.27 8.32 -19.27
CA GLN A 248 20.17 9.26 -19.51
C GLN A 248 19.00 8.60 -20.23
N GLU A 249 17.77 8.93 -19.81
CA GLU A 249 16.54 8.56 -20.50
C GLU A 249 16.09 9.71 -21.43
N GLN A 250 16.21 9.51 -22.74
CA GLN A 250 15.67 10.41 -23.74
C GLN A 250 14.16 10.15 -23.88
N GLN A 251 13.33 11.05 -23.36
CA GLN A 251 11.88 10.96 -23.50
C GLN A 251 11.45 11.03 -24.97
N VAL A 252 10.47 10.21 -25.32
CA VAL A 252 9.78 10.14 -26.60
C VAL A 252 8.30 10.46 -26.34
N PRO A 253 7.62 11.26 -27.19
CA PRO A 253 6.19 11.47 -27.03
C PRO A 253 5.42 10.15 -27.19
N GLY A 254 4.67 9.75 -26.16
CA GLY A 254 3.86 8.54 -26.16
C GLY A 254 2.49 8.80 -25.56
N GLN A 255 1.46 8.16 -26.10
CA GLN A 255 0.09 8.23 -25.57
C GLN A 255 -0.67 6.93 -25.86
N PHE A 256 -1.69 6.66 -25.06
CA PHE A 256 -2.71 5.68 -25.44
C PHE A 256 -3.54 6.18 -26.64
N VAL A 257 -4.08 5.24 -27.40
CA VAL A 257 -5.08 5.46 -28.45
C VAL A 257 -6.11 4.33 -28.47
N MET A 258 -7.37 4.68 -28.68
CA MET A 258 -8.41 3.68 -28.95
C MET A 258 -8.25 3.18 -30.39
N LEU A 259 -7.98 1.88 -30.56
CA LEU A 259 -7.90 1.20 -31.85
C LEU A 259 -9.29 0.75 -32.34
N ALA A 260 -10.15 0.36 -31.39
CA ALA A 260 -11.56 0.02 -31.59
C ALA A 260 -12.30 0.17 -30.24
N HIS A 261 -13.60 -0.11 -30.20
CA HIS A 261 -14.35 -0.15 -28.95
C HIS A 261 -13.73 -1.19 -27.98
N GLY A 262 -13.37 -0.75 -26.77
CA GLY A 262 -12.71 -1.58 -25.76
C GLY A 262 -11.26 -2.02 -26.06
N ARG A 263 -10.70 -1.64 -27.22
CA ARG A 263 -9.35 -2.04 -27.67
C ARG A 263 -8.42 -0.85 -27.77
N VAL A 264 -7.34 -0.89 -27.01
CA VAL A 264 -6.35 0.19 -26.83
C VAL A 264 -5.02 -0.20 -27.44
N GLY A 265 -4.25 0.77 -27.91
CA GLY A 265 -2.85 0.60 -28.30
C GLY A 265 -2.04 1.87 -28.03
N PHE A 266 -0.83 1.95 -28.56
CA PHE A 266 0.07 3.08 -28.36
C PHE A 266 0.30 3.88 -29.64
N LYS A 267 0.26 5.20 -29.52
CA LYS A 267 0.77 6.13 -30.53
C LYS A 267 2.06 6.74 -30.00
N ILE A 268 3.16 6.39 -30.66
CA ILE A 268 4.51 6.88 -30.39
C ILE A 268 4.86 7.98 -31.39
N GLY A 269 5.59 9.00 -30.95
CA GLY A 269 6.15 10.06 -31.79
C GLY A 269 7.37 9.59 -32.60
N ALA A 270 8.17 10.55 -33.08
CA ALA A 270 9.44 10.23 -33.72
C ALA A 270 10.48 9.78 -32.67
N TYR A 271 11.15 8.66 -32.95
CA TYR A 271 12.25 8.11 -32.16
C TYR A 271 13.27 7.44 -33.08
N ASP A 272 14.46 7.14 -32.57
CA ASP A 272 15.51 6.46 -33.31
C ASP A 272 15.27 4.94 -33.29
N ARG A 273 14.81 4.40 -34.42
CA ARG A 273 14.47 2.97 -34.56
C ARG A 273 15.69 2.04 -34.57
N SER A 274 16.93 2.56 -34.53
CA SER A 274 18.14 1.74 -34.35
C SER A 274 18.43 1.43 -32.87
N ARG A 275 17.76 2.12 -31.94
CA ARG A 275 17.83 1.89 -30.50
C ARG A 275 16.54 1.29 -29.98
N GLU A 276 16.64 0.64 -28.82
CA GLU A 276 15.49 0.17 -28.03
C GLU A 276 14.56 1.32 -27.64
N LEU A 277 13.26 1.04 -27.54
CA LEU A 277 12.24 1.93 -27.02
C LEU A 277 11.52 1.23 -25.88
N ILE A 278 11.48 1.86 -24.70
CA ILE A 278 10.67 1.40 -23.57
C ILE A 278 9.33 2.15 -23.57
N ILE A 279 8.26 1.43 -23.24
CA ILE A 279 6.93 1.99 -22.97
C ILE A 279 6.53 1.55 -21.54
N ASP A 280 6.53 2.49 -20.59
CA ASP A 280 6.17 2.33 -19.15
C ASP A 280 4.81 3.03 -18.89
N PRO A 281 3.67 2.30 -18.89
CA PRO A 281 2.37 2.85 -18.53
C PRO A 281 2.18 2.82 -17.01
N VAL A 282 2.17 4.01 -16.39
CA VAL A 282 2.12 4.13 -14.92
C VAL A 282 0.71 3.82 -14.40
N LEU A 283 0.56 2.65 -13.77
CA LEU A 283 -0.69 2.20 -13.17
C LEU A 283 -1.00 2.96 -11.88
N THR A 284 -2.07 3.76 -11.89
CA THR A 284 -2.57 4.53 -10.73
C THR A 284 -3.98 4.05 -10.38
N TYR A 285 -4.11 3.06 -9.49
CA TYR A 285 -5.41 2.71 -8.92
C TYR A 285 -5.67 3.54 -7.66
N SER A 286 -6.88 4.06 -7.50
CA SER A 286 -7.32 4.66 -6.23
C SER A 286 -7.80 3.57 -5.27
N SER A 287 -7.35 3.63 -4.02
CA SER A 287 -8.02 2.88 -2.95
C SER A 287 -9.28 3.64 -2.53
N PHE A 288 -10.38 2.91 -2.35
CA PHE A 288 -11.51 3.41 -1.59
C PHE A 288 -11.11 3.60 -0.11
N LEU A 289 -11.69 4.61 0.55
CA LEU A 289 -11.60 4.85 2.00
C LEU A 289 -13.02 5.07 2.54
N GLY A 290 -13.61 4.01 3.08
CA GLY A 290 -14.97 4.01 3.62
C GLY A 290 -15.44 2.59 3.95
N GLY A 291 -16.68 2.46 4.37
CA GLY A 291 -17.34 1.17 4.66
C GLY A 291 -18.78 1.13 4.13
N THR A 292 -19.69 0.54 4.90
CA THR A 292 -21.11 0.35 4.56
C THR A 292 -22.00 1.58 4.76
N GLY A 293 -21.53 2.59 5.49
CA GLY A 293 -22.27 3.79 5.85
C GLY A 293 -22.02 4.98 4.91
N ASN A 294 -22.16 6.19 5.47
CA ASN A 294 -21.82 7.44 4.81
C ASN A 294 -20.49 7.97 5.38
N GLU A 295 -19.51 8.30 4.53
CA GLU A 295 -18.25 8.98 4.91
C GLU A 295 -18.24 10.51 4.67
N GLY A 296 -19.26 11.04 3.99
CA GLY A 296 -19.37 12.47 3.72
C GLY A 296 -20.09 13.19 4.86
N CYS A 297 -19.48 14.22 5.47
CA CYS A 297 -20.14 15.04 6.51
C CYS A 297 -21.55 15.50 6.07
N PHE A 298 -21.69 16.00 4.83
CA PHE A 298 -22.99 16.42 4.30
C PHE A 298 -24.03 15.29 4.28
N ALA A 299 -23.61 14.05 3.99
CA ALA A 299 -24.49 12.87 3.99
C ALA A 299 -24.79 12.33 5.40
N ILE A 300 -24.08 12.82 6.42
CA ILE A 300 -24.32 12.51 7.85
C ILE A 300 -25.20 13.60 8.50
N THR A 301 -24.94 14.87 8.21
CA THR A 301 -25.55 16.02 8.91
C THR A 301 -26.65 16.74 8.12
N GLY A 302 -26.70 16.56 6.79
CA GLY A 302 -27.48 17.41 5.89
C GLY A 302 -26.92 18.83 5.69
N VAL A 303 -25.74 19.14 6.26
CA VAL A 303 -25.14 20.48 6.29
C VAL A 303 -23.73 20.45 5.69
N ALA A 304 -23.42 21.43 4.83
CA ALA A 304 -22.13 21.52 4.17
C ALA A 304 -21.04 22.06 5.10
N THR A 305 -20.42 21.19 5.88
CA THR A 305 -19.27 21.53 6.75
C THR A 305 -18.02 21.79 5.90
N ALA A 306 -17.64 23.07 5.76
CA ALA A 306 -16.36 23.44 5.14
C ALA A 306 -15.19 22.82 5.93
N GLY A 307 -14.27 22.16 5.22
CA GLY A 307 -13.15 21.42 5.84
C GLY A 307 -13.45 19.97 6.22
N CYS A 308 -14.58 19.40 5.81
CA CYS A 308 -14.87 17.96 5.96
C CYS A 308 -15.15 17.25 4.61
N PRO A 309 -14.42 16.16 4.28
CA PRO A 309 -13.21 15.69 4.96
C PRO A 309 -12.08 16.72 4.85
N GLY A 310 -11.29 16.83 5.91
CA GLY A 310 -10.10 17.68 5.97
C GLY A 310 -8.86 16.89 5.57
N ILE A 311 -7.89 17.56 4.93
CA ILE A 311 -6.61 16.97 4.55
C ILE A 311 -5.47 17.83 5.09
N ALA A 312 -4.50 17.19 5.74
CA ALA A 312 -3.22 17.77 6.14
C ALA A 312 -2.05 16.93 5.61
N VAL A 313 -0.85 17.51 5.50
CA VAL A 313 0.36 16.82 5.01
C VAL A 313 1.53 17.17 5.91
N ASP A 314 2.31 16.18 6.33
CA ASP A 314 3.52 16.40 7.13
C ASP A 314 4.78 16.65 6.29
N ALA A 315 5.86 17.09 6.94
CA ALA A 315 7.13 17.38 6.28
C ALA A 315 7.83 16.13 5.70
N GLY A 316 7.37 14.91 6.04
CA GLY A 316 7.77 13.66 5.40
C GLY A 316 6.95 13.31 4.15
N GLY A 317 5.99 14.15 3.77
CA GLY A 317 5.08 13.93 2.64
C GLY A 317 3.87 13.06 2.97
N SER A 318 3.76 12.54 4.19
CA SER A 318 2.61 11.73 4.59
C SER A 318 1.36 12.60 4.71
N PHE A 319 0.24 12.15 4.15
CA PHE A 319 -1.03 12.87 4.24
C PHE A 319 -2.01 12.22 5.20
N TYR A 320 -2.81 13.06 5.85
CA TYR A 320 -3.77 12.72 6.88
C TYR A 320 -5.14 13.19 6.43
N VAL A 321 -6.10 12.28 6.37
CA VAL A 321 -7.51 12.58 6.10
C VAL A 321 -8.28 12.42 7.41
N ALA A 322 -8.97 13.48 7.84
CA ALA A 322 -9.96 13.39 8.90
C ALA A 322 -11.34 13.65 8.33
N GLY A 323 -12.26 12.73 8.57
CA GLY A 323 -13.64 12.81 8.10
C GLY A 323 -14.59 12.32 9.18
N SER A 324 -15.84 12.08 8.80
CA SER A 324 -16.87 11.52 9.69
C SER A 324 -17.46 10.32 9.01
N THR A 325 -17.67 9.21 9.72
CA THR A 325 -18.18 7.97 9.14
C THR A 325 -19.33 7.39 9.96
N ALA A 326 -20.40 7.00 9.26
CA ALA A 326 -21.49 6.18 9.77
C ALA A 326 -21.28 4.67 9.50
N SER A 327 -20.10 4.25 9.05
CA SER A 327 -19.73 2.84 8.85
C SER A 327 -19.38 2.21 10.20
N LEU A 328 -20.39 1.64 10.86
CA LEU A 328 -20.28 1.20 12.26
C LEU A 328 -19.61 -0.17 12.47
N SER A 329 -19.21 -0.86 11.39
CA SER A 329 -18.66 -2.23 11.47
C SER A 329 -17.49 -2.52 10.53
N ASP A 330 -17.24 -1.69 9.51
CA ASP A 330 -16.34 -2.02 8.41
C ASP A 330 -15.50 -0.86 7.85
N PHE A 331 -15.46 0.32 8.50
CA PHE A 331 -14.49 1.35 8.11
C PHE A 331 -13.05 0.82 8.34
N PRO A 332 -12.11 1.01 7.39
CA PRO A 332 -10.80 0.38 7.44
C PRO A 332 -9.87 1.03 8.48
N THR A 333 -9.87 0.51 9.71
CA THR A 333 -8.92 0.89 10.78
C THR A 333 -7.61 0.08 10.72
N THR A 334 -6.49 0.66 11.17
CA THR A 334 -5.26 -0.10 11.43
C THR A 334 -5.26 -0.73 12.82
N SER A 335 -4.40 -1.74 13.03
CA SER A 335 -4.36 -2.46 14.31
C SER A 335 -3.54 -1.74 15.37
N GLY A 336 -4.05 -1.66 16.61
CA GLY A 336 -3.32 -1.05 17.74
C GLY A 336 -3.60 0.44 17.94
N VAL A 337 -4.58 0.99 17.24
CA VAL A 337 -5.05 2.38 17.39
C VAL A 337 -5.92 2.59 18.62
N LEU A 338 -6.12 3.86 18.98
CA LEU A 338 -6.91 4.33 20.12
C LEU A 338 -8.34 3.76 20.16
N GLN A 339 -8.99 3.71 19.00
CA GLN A 339 -10.37 3.27 18.87
C GLN A 339 -10.55 2.51 17.53
N PRO A 340 -10.36 1.17 17.54
CA PRO A 340 -10.40 0.32 16.33
C PRO A 340 -11.82 -0.08 15.89
N ALA A 341 -12.84 0.36 16.62
CA ALA A 341 -14.27 0.18 16.30
C ALA A 341 -15.02 1.41 16.85
N PRO A 342 -16.17 1.81 16.27
CA PRO A 342 -16.93 2.94 16.77
C PRO A 342 -17.54 2.62 18.15
N SER A 343 -18.06 3.64 18.84
CA SER A 343 -18.49 3.45 20.24
C SER A 343 -19.60 2.38 20.35
N PRO A 344 -19.43 1.34 21.19
CA PRO A 344 -20.32 0.16 21.19
C PRO A 344 -21.76 0.44 21.67
N SER A 345 -22.05 1.67 22.08
CA SER A 345 -23.38 2.18 22.47
C SER A 345 -24.13 2.91 21.35
N GLY A 346 -23.68 2.82 20.09
CA GLY A 346 -24.54 3.08 18.92
C GLY A 346 -24.65 4.55 18.48
N GLY A 347 -23.54 5.28 18.47
CA GLY A 347 -23.49 6.60 17.82
C GLY A 347 -23.77 6.51 16.30
N THR A 348 -24.47 7.49 15.74
CA THR A 348 -24.88 7.48 14.32
C THR A 348 -23.75 7.83 13.36
N ALA A 349 -22.70 8.51 13.84
CA ALA A 349 -21.42 8.63 13.15
C ALA A 349 -20.33 9.02 14.16
N ASN A 350 -19.10 8.52 13.96
CA ASN A 350 -17.92 9.00 14.68
C ASN A 350 -16.94 9.67 13.69
N ILE A 351 -15.99 10.46 14.20
CA ILE A 351 -14.88 10.95 13.37
C ILE A 351 -13.99 9.77 12.98
N PHE A 352 -13.36 9.82 11.80
CA PHE A 352 -12.21 8.98 11.46
C PHE A 352 -10.96 9.83 11.27
N VAL A 353 -9.80 9.26 11.57
CA VAL A 353 -8.49 9.90 11.34
C VAL A 353 -7.56 8.87 10.70
N THR A 354 -7.18 9.11 9.44
CA THR A 354 -6.42 8.18 8.61
C THR A 354 -5.14 8.82 8.09
N LYS A 355 -3.98 8.24 8.39
CA LYS A 355 -2.69 8.57 7.78
C LYS A 355 -2.40 7.60 6.63
N PHE A 356 -2.05 8.14 5.47
CA PHE A 356 -1.54 7.38 4.34
C PHE A 356 0.00 7.36 4.34
N ASP A 357 0.58 6.26 3.89
CA ASP A 357 2.03 6.15 3.69
C ASP A 357 2.41 6.78 2.33
N PRO A 358 3.30 7.79 2.27
CA PRO A 358 3.69 8.42 1.02
C PRO A 358 4.51 7.49 0.10
N SER A 359 4.97 6.34 0.59
CA SER A 359 5.61 5.30 -0.22
C SER A 359 4.62 4.31 -0.84
N GLY A 360 3.32 4.39 -0.53
CA GLY A 360 2.29 3.49 -1.08
C GLY A 360 2.33 2.03 -0.60
N ALA A 361 3.40 1.59 0.07
CA ALA A 361 3.60 0.21 0.49
C ALA A 361 2.51 -0.33 1.43
N ALA A 362 1.98 0.51 2.33
CA ALA A 362 0.78 0.23 3.09
C ALA A 362 -0.34 1.20 2.67
N PRO A 363 -1.56 0.72 2.35
CA PRO A 363 -2.65 1.61 1.93
C PRO A 363 -3.04 2.60 3.03
N LEU A 364 -2.86 2.23 4.31
CA LEU A 364 -3.03 3.11 5.48
C LEU A 364 -1.88 2.84 6.46
N ALA A 365 -1.13 3.88 6.82
CA ALA A 365 -0.10 3.81 7.87
C ALA A 365 -0.73 3.85 9.28
N PHE A 366 -1.84 4.56 9.42
CA PHE A 366 -2.64 4.64 10.65
C PHE A 366 -4.09 4.90 10.27
N SER A 367 -5.06 4.27 10.93
CA SER A 367 -6.47 4.67 10.80
C SER A 367 -7.27 4.28 12.04
N THR A 368 -7.97 5.25 12.63
CA THR A 368 -8.75 5.10 13.86
C THR A 368 -10.10 5.79 13.72
N TYR A 369 -11.10 5.32 14.47
CA TYR A 369 -12.23 6.16 14.83
C TYR A 369 -11.81 7.15 15.93
N LEU A 370 -12.62 8.18 16.15
CA LEU A 370 -12.55 9.12 17.27
C LEU A 370 -14.00 9.56 17.58
N GLY A 371 -14.61 8.98 18.61
CA GLY A 371 -16.00 9.31 18.91
C GLY A 371 -16.68 8.47 19.99
N GLY A 372 -17.93 8.81 20.25
CA GLY A 372 -18.76 8.23 21.29
C GLY A 372 -20.14 7.77 20.80
N ASN A 373 -21.14 7.88 21.68
CA ASN A 373 -22.50 7.36 21.53
C ASN A 373 -23.48 8.30 20.81
N GLY A 374 -23.02 9.46 20.32
CA GLY A 374 -23.82 10.40 19.54
C GLY A 374 -23.39 10.48 18.07
N THR A 375 -23.65 11.62 17.46
CA THR A 375 -22.99 12.05 16.22
C THR A 375 -21.76 12.89 16.58
N ASP A 376 -20.60 12.50 16.07
CA ASP A 376 -19.37 13.30 16.11
C ASP A 376 -18.93 13.62 14.68
N THR A 377 -18.54 14.86 14.42
CA THR A 377 -18.13 15.28 13.07
C THR A 377 -16.88 16.14 13.05
N SER A 378 -16.01 15.88 12.07
CA SER A 378 -14.79 16.65 11.81
C SER A 378 -15.11 17.97 11.11
N VAL A 379 -14.41 19.03 11.48
CA VAL A 379 -14.39 20.34 10.79
C VAL A 379 -13.01 20.60 10.14
N GLY A 380 -11.97 19.89 10.57
CA GLY A 380 -10.67 19.90 9.90
C GLY A 380 -9.59 19.11 10.63
N VAL A 381 -8.43 18.98 9.99
CA VAL A 381 -7.22 18.38 10.55
C VAL A 381 -6.01 19.25 10.24
N ALA A 382 -5.03 19.26 11.15
CA ALA A 382 -3.71 19.84 10.96
C ALA A 382 -2.64 18.88 11.52
N VAL A 383 -1.40 19.02 11.07
CA VAL A 383 -0.25 18.30 11.61
C VAL A 383 0.90 19.29 11.83
N ASP A 384 1.62 19.16 12.94
CA ASP A 384 2.76 20.02 13.25
C ASP A 384 4.12 19.41 12.86
N ALA A 385 5.20 20.15 13.10
CA ALA A 385 6.57 19.71 12.83
C ALA A 385 7.06 18.57 13.77
N GLY A 386 6.32 18.26 14.83
CA GLY A 386 6.53 17.11 15.71
C GLY A 386 5.72 15.88 15.31
N LEU A 387 4.97 15.95 14.19
CA LEU A 387 4.02 14.94 13.72
C LEU A 387 2.79 14.73 14.63
N ASN A 388 2.48 15.70 15.50
CA ASN A 388 1.25 15.69 16.29
C ASN A 388 0.07 16.04 15.38
N VAL A 389 -0.97 15.18 15.35
CA VAL A 389 -2.15 15.34 14.50
C VAL A 389 -3.28 15.97 15.31
N TYR A 390 -3.67 17.19 14.97
CA TYR A 390 -4.75 17.94 15.61
C TYR A 390 -6.02 17.81 14.78
N VAL A 391 -7.14 17.40 15.41
CA VAL A 391 -8.44 17.28 14.74
C VAL A 391 -9.45 18.18 15.42
N ALA A 392 -10.07 19.07 14.65
CA ALA A 392 -11.15 19.94 15.09
C ALA A 392 -12.49 19.32 14.69
N GLY A 393 -13.51 19.47 15.53
CA GLY A 393 -14.81 18.85 15.29
C GLY A 393 -15.89 19.26 16.29
N THR A 394 -17.09 18.71 16.10
CA THR A 394 -18.22 18.78 17.03
C THR A 394 -18.55 17.38 17.54
N THR A 395 -19.12 17.31 18.74
CA THR A 395 -19.58 16.06 19.35
C THR A 395 -20.92 16.28 20.03
N THR A 396 -21.82 15.30 19.89
CA THR A 396 -23.04 15.16 20.71
C THR A 396 -22.95 13.96 21.66
N SER A 397 -21.79 13.28 21.69
CA SER A 397 -21.56 12.08 22.48
C SER A 397 -21.33 12.41 23.96
N THR A 398 -22.16 11.86 24.84
CA THR A 398 -22.01 12.02 26.29
C THR A 398 -20.85 11.21 26.88
N ASN A 399 -20.27 10.28 26.13
CA ASN A 399 -19.09 9.49 26.48
C ASN A 399 -17.86 9.77 25.60
N PHE A 400 -17.78 10.94 24.94
CA PHE A 400 -16.60 11.30 24.12
C PHE A 400 -15.30 11.25 24.96
N ALA A 401 -14.22 10.74 24.37
CA ALA A 401 -12.95 10.45 25.04
C ALA A 401 -12.20 11.73 25.47
N THR A 402 -12.63 12.35 26.56
CA THR A 402 -12.17 13.67 27.03
C THR A 402 -11.21 13.65 28.23
N ASN A 403 -11.03 12.50 28.89
CA ASN A 403 -9.94 12.19 29.82
C ASN A 403 -9.97 10.70 30.23
N GLY A 404 -8.81 10.09 30.50
CA GLY A 404 -8.66 8.70 30.91
C GLY A 404 -7.43 8.01 30.32
N THR A 405 -7.28 6.71 30.51
CA THR A 405 -6.17 5.90 29.95
C THR A 405 -6.17 5.82 28.41
N ASN A 406 -7.26 6.26 27.76
CA ASN A 406 -7.41 6.35 26.30
C ASN A 406 -7.53 7.82 25.82
N ALA A 407 -6.98 8.80 26.55
CA ALA A 407 -7.04 10.21 26.15
C ALA A 407 -5.83 10.61 25.29
N ALA A 408 -6.08 11.19 24.12
CA ALA A 408 -5.06 11.55 23.14
C ALA A 408 -4.69 13.05 23.10
N PHE A 409 -5.47 13.93 23.74
CA PHE A 409 -5.29 15.39 23.61
C PHE A 409 -5.43 16.14 24.95
N PRO A 410 -4.46 17.01 25.33
CA PRO A 410 -4.64 17.96 26.42
C PRO A 410 -5.62 19.06 26.00
N ARG A 411 -6.39 19.60 26.96
CA ARG A 411 -7.33 20.71 26.71
C ARG A 411 -6.59 22.00 26.38
N PHE A 412 -7.09 22.70 25.36
CA PHE A 412 -7.14 24.16 25.36
C PHE A 412 -8.57 24.57 25.74
N CYS A 413 -8.67 25.52 26.67
CA CYS A 413 -9.92 26.17 27.09
C CYS A 413 -9.96 27.60 26.54
#